data_AF-A0A109QBX2-F1
#
_entry.id   AF-A0A109QBX2-F1
#
_cell.length_a   1.000
_cell.length_b   1.000
_cell.length_c   1.000
_cell.angle_alpha   90.00
_cell.angle_beta   90.00
_cell.angle_gamma   90.00
#
_symmetry.space_group_name_H-M   'P 1'
#
loop_
_entity.id
_entity.type
_entity.pdbx_description
1 polymer ?
#
loop_
_entity_poly.entity_id
_entity_poly.type
_entity_poly.pdbx_seq_one_letter_code
_entity_poly.pdbx_strand_id
1 'polypeptide(L)' 'MSQCQQYRAYLVGENGVFRSAEAFEAASDASALTFARQFTRHGKVEVWQLGRKIAVLEPEQQHQARFTRQ' A
#
# COMPACT_ATOMS: atom_id res chain seq x y z
N MET A 1 -13.89 19.78 13.54
CA MET A 1 -13.49 19.45 12.16
C MET A 1 -12.37 18.44 12.26
N SER A 2 -12.56 17.20 11.81
CA SER A 2 -11.47 16.21 11.78
C SER A 2 -10.49 16.62 10.68
N GLN A 3 -9.24 16.87 11.03
CA GLN A 3 -8.22 17.29 10.07
C GLN A 3 -7.78 16.09 9.23
N CYS A 4 -7.88 16.21 7.90
CA CYS A 4 -7.34 15.20 7.00
C CYS A 4 -5.81 15.28 7.00
N GLN A 5 -5.17 14.12 6.94
CA GLN A 5 -3.72 13.97 6.90
C GLN A 5 -3.28 13.59 5.48
N GLN A 6 -2.09 14.03 5.07
CA GLN A 6 -1.55 13.74 3.74
C GLN A 6 -0.72 12.46 3.72
N TYR A 7 -1.06 11.57 2.79
CA TYR A 7 -0.41 10.29 2.56
C TYR A 7 0.08 10.18 1.12
N ARG A 8 0.98 9.22 0.91
CA ARG A 8 1.47 8.80 -0.40
C ARG A 8 1.46 7.28 -0.49
N ALA A 9 0.88 6.76 -1.56
CA ALA A 9 0.94 5.35 -1.93
C ALA A 9 1.97 5.19 -3.05
N TYR A 10 3.07 4.51 -2.75
CA TYR A 10 4.13 4.22 -3.71
C TYR A 10 3.95 2.82 -4.27
N LEU A 11 3.72 2.70 -5.57
CA LEU A 11 3.76 1.43 -6.27
C LEU A 11 5.21 1.02 -6.46
N VAL A 12 5.59 -0.10 -5.86
CA VAL A 12 6.95 -0.66 -5.92
C VAL A 12 6.96 -1.79 -6.94
N GLY A 13 7.82 -1.64 -7.95
CA GLY A 13 8.08 -2.70 -8.91
C GLY A 13 8.81 -3.89 -8.29
N GLU A 14 8.83 -5.02 -9.00
CA GLU A 14 9.45 -6.27 -8.54
C GLU A 14 10.94 -6.14 -8.21
N ASN A 15 11.63 -5.14 -8.78
CA ASN A 15 13.03 -4.83 -8.53
C ASN A 15 13.24 -3.87 -7.33
N GLY A 16 12.19 -3.55 -6.58
CA GLY A 16 12.26 -2.58 -5.47
C GLY A 16 12.27 -1.11 -5.91
N VAL A 17 12.15 -0.82 -7.20
CA VAL A 17 12.10 0.56 -7.73
C VAL A 17 10.68 1.09 -7.69
N PHE A 18 10.51 2.32 -7.24
CA PHE A 18 9.23 3.03 -7.27
C PHE A 18 8.80 3.28 -8.73
N ARG A 19 7.65 2.72 -9.11
CA ARG A 19 7.05 2.89 -10.43
C ARG A 19 6.16 4.12 -10.51
N SER A 20 5.39 4.37 -9.45
CA SER A 20 4.54 5.56 -9.34
C SER A 20 4.26 5.91 -7.88
N ALA A 21 3.78 7.14 -7.66
CA ALA A 21 3.42 7.66 -6.34
C ALA A 21 2.10 8.44 -6.44
N GLU A 22 1.08 7.98 -5.72
CA GLU A 22 -0.22 8.63 -5.64
C GLU A 22 -0.35 9.36 -4.30
N ALA A 23 -0.55 10.68 -4.34
CA ALA A 23 -0.80 11.49 -3.15
C ALA A 23 -2.30 11.53 -2.85
N PHE A 24 -2.68 11.33 -1.60
CA PHE A 24 -4.08 11.35 -1.19
C PHE A 24 -4.23 11.79 0.26
N GLU A 25 -5.43 12.20 0.64
CA GLU A 25 -5.76 12.60 2.01
C GLU A 25 -6.63 11.56 2.69
N ALA A 26 -6.38 11.32 3.98
CA ALA A 26 -7.18 10.41 4.78
C ALA A 26 -7.26 10.90 6.23
N ALA A 27 -8.37 10.57 6.91
CA ALA A 27 -8.57 11.00 8.30
C ALA A 27 -7.66 10.24 9.29
N SER A 28 -7.17 9.07 8.91
CA SER A 28 -6.42 8.17 9.79
C SER A 28 -5.58 7.17 8.99
N ASP A 29 -4.59 6.56 9.66
CA ASP A 29 -3.78 5.50 9.07
C ASP A 29 -4.67 4.35 8.56
N ALA A 30 -5.69 3.95 9.32
CA ALA A 30 -6.61 2.89 8.93
C ALA A 30 -7.39 3.22 7.64
N SER A 31 -7.93 4.43 7.52
CA SER A 31 -8.61 4.87 6.29
C SER A 31 -7.64 5.01 5.12
N ALA A 32 -6.39 5.40 5.38
CA ALA A 32 -5.34 5.47 4.37
C ALA A 32 -4.98 4.09 3.81
N LEU A 33 -4.87 3.08 4.68
CA LEU A 33 -4.62 1.71 4.27
C LEU A 33 -5.78 1.15 3.44
N THR A 34 -7.03 1.43 3.82
CA THR A 34 -8.20 1.01 3.04
C THR A 34 -8.17 1.62 1.63
N PHE A 35 -7.84 2.91 1.51
CA PHE A 35 -7.70 3.55 0.20
C PHE A 35 -6.54 2.94 -0.60
N ALA A 36 -5.37 2.77 0.01
CA ALA A 36 -4.18 2.28 -0.69
C ALA A 36 -4.27 0.82 -1.16
N ARG A 37 -5.14 0.00 -0.54
CA ARG A 37 -5.41 -1.39 -0.97
C ARG A 37 -5.86 -1.49 -2.43
N GLN A 38 -6.52 -0.48 -2.98
CA GLN A 38 -6.96 -0.54 -4.39
C GLN A 38 -5.78 -0.60 -5.37
N PHE A 39 -4.62 -0.06 -4.98
CA PHE A 39 -3.41 -0.04 -5.81
C PHE A 39 -2.66 -1.37 -5.79
N THR A 40 -2.95 -2.28 -4.84
CA THR A 40 -2.22 -3.55 -4.74
C THR A 40 -2.48 -4.49 -5.92
N ARG A 41 -3.55 -4.22 -6.70
CA ARG A 41 -3.81 -4.88 -7.99
C ARG A 41 -2.67 -4.72 -9.00
N HIS A 42 -1.88 -3.66 -8.87
CA HIS A 42 -0.78 -3.33 -9.76
C HIS A 42 0.60 -3.73 -9.20
N GLY A 43 0.64 -4.33 -8.01
CA GLY A 43 1.86 -4.79 -7.36
C GLY A 43 1.94 -4.40 -5.89
N LYS A 44 3.15 -4.42 -5.34
CA LYS A 44 3.42 -4.03 -3.96
C LYS A 44 3.23 -2.53 -3.79
N VAL A 45 2.62 -2.11 -2.69
CA VAL A 45 2.34 -0.70 -2.39
C VAL A 45 2.91 -0.34 -1.03
N GLU A 46 3.72 0.71 -0.96
CA GLU A 46 4.14 1.29 0.31
C GLU A 46 3.32 2.53 0.65
N VAL A 47 2.75 2.55 1.85
CA VAL A 47 1.97 3.69 2.34
C VAL A 47 2.83 4.50 3.29
N TRP A 48 3.00 5.77 2.98
CA TRP A 48 3.80 6.72 3.74
C TRP A 48 2.97 7.94 4.11
N GLN A 49 3.29 8.53 5.25
CA GLN A 49 2.77 9.80 5.71
C GLN A 49 3.96 10.71 6.02
N LEU A 50 4.21 11.71 5.16
CA LEU A 50 5.41 12.54 5.24
C LEU A 50 6.67 11.65 5.32
N GLY A 51 7.41 11.67 6.43
CA GLY A 51 8.60 10.83 6.67
C GLY A 51 8.33 9.50 7.38
N ARG A 52 7.06 9.18 7.69
CA ARG A 52 6.67 7.98 8.44
C ARG A 52 6.12 6.91 7.50
N LYS A 53 6.80 5.76 7.43
CA LYS A 53 6.25 4.57 6.75
C LYS A 53 5.14 3.96 7.59
N ILE A 54 3.94 3.90 7.04
CA ILE A 54 2.75 3.39 7.73
C ILE A 54 2.65 1.88 7.54
N ALA A 55 2.74 1.40 6.29
CA ALA A 55 2.66 -0.02 5.99
C ALA A 55 3.23 -0.35 4.60
N VAL A 56 3.42 -1.65 4.38
CA VAL A 56 3.62 -2.24 3.06
C VAL A 56 2.44 -3.17 2.80
N LEU A 57 1.74 -2.93 1.70
CA LEU A 57 0.64 -3.76 1.23
C LEU A 57 1.14 -4.60 0.07
N GLU A 58 1.09 -5.91 0.23
CA GLU A 58 1.40 -6.83 -0.86
C GLU A 58 0.13 -7.02 -1.73
N PRO A 59 0.28 -7.31 -3.03
CA PRO A 59 -0.82 -7.84 -3.82
C PRO A 59 -1.40 -9.04 -3.09
N GLU A 60 -2.71 -9.17 -3.11
CA GLU A 60 -3.39 -10.34 -2.58
C GLU A 60 -2.99 -11.52 -3.45
N GLN A 61 -1.84 -12.13 -3.17
CA GLN A 61 -1.51 -13.44 -3.68
C GLN A 61 -2.60 -14.33 -3.11
N GLN A 62 -3.48 -14.82 -3.99
CA GLN A 62 -4.27 -16.01 -3.74
C GLN A 62 -3.29 -17.09 -3.24
N HIS A 63 -3.12 -17.19 -1.92
CA HIS A 63 -2.34 -18.23 -1.26
C HIS A 63 -3.16 -19.53 -1.30
N GLN A 64 -3.49 -20.00 -2.51
CA GLN A 64 -3.89 -21.37 -2.80
C GLN A 64 -2.93 -21.97 -3.82
N ALA A 65 -1.61 -21.93 -3.56
CA ALA A 65 -0.66 -22.71 -4.37
C ALA A 65 0.68 -22.98 -3.68
N ARG A 66 0.75 -23.10 -2.34
CA ARG A 66 2.01 -23.57 -1.72
C ARG A 66 1.89 -24.19 -0.34
N PHE A 67 0.92 -25.09 -0.14
CA PHE A 67 0.98 -26.07 0.93
C PHE A 67 0.49 -27.45 0.47
N THR A 68 1.21 -28.05 -0.48
CA THR A 68 1.23 -29.52 -0.63
C THR A 68 2.61 -29.91 -1.14
N ARG A 69 3.54 -30.02 -0.19
CA ARG A 69 4.71 -30.89 -0.33
C ARG A 69 4.60 -31.89 0.81
N GLN A 70 3.96 -33.01 0.53
CA GLN A 70 4.11 -34.27 1.24
C GLN A 70 4.39 -35.34 0.19
#